data_AF-A0A6G3X3X0-F1
#
_entry.id   AF-A0A6G3X3X0-F1
#
_cell.length_a   1.000
_cell.length_b   1.000
_cell.length_c   1.000
_cell.angle_alpha   90.00
_cell.angle_beta   90.00
_cell.angle_gamma   90.00
#
_symmetry.space_group_name_H-M   'P 1'
#
loop_
_entity.id
_entity.type
_entity.pdbx_description
1 polymer ?
#
loop_
_entity_poly.entity_id
_entity_poly.type
_entity_poly.pdbx_seq_one_letter_code
_entity_poly.pdbx_strand_id
1 'polypeptide(L)'
;MREEQEFIDRLHARVDALRGVAADGVEHALTPVGTGQQARLERDILVAERSGLLAALNAVDGSLCFGRIDRTDGLAHHIGRIGIREDDTEHTPVLIDWRAPVARPFYLATGHTPMGLRRRRHITTEGRTVTELHDEILDLGDRDRTGFEDPNGDAVLLA
;
A
#
# COMPACT_ATOMS: atom_id res chain seq x y z
N MET A 1 -9.05 -1.29 -15.35
CA MET A 1 -9.54 -2.37 -14.46
C MET A 1 -8.58 -3.55 -14.38
N ARG A 2 -8.28 -4.26 -15.49
CA ARG A 2 -7.39 -5.44 -15.48
C ARG A 2 -6.02 -5.20 -14.84
N GLU A 3 -5.35 -4.11 -15.20
CA GLU A 3 -4.02 -3.77 -14.64
C GLU A 3 -4.05 -3.61 -13.12
N GLU A 4 -5.09 -2.96 -12.58
CA GLU A 4 -5.24 -2.80 -11.13
C GLU A 4 -5.56 -4.12 -10.46
N GLN A 5 -6.36 -5.00 -11.08
CA GLN A 5 -6.58 -6.34 -10.56
C GLN A 5 -5.27 -7.13 -10.50
N GLU A 6 -4.47 -7.13 -11.57
CA GLU A 6 -3.18 -7.81 -11.60
C GLU A 6 -2.21 -7.25 -10.55
N PHE A 7 -2.25 -5.94 -10.29
CA PHE A 7 -1.48 -5.33 -9.20
C PHE A 7 -1.96 -5.81 -7.82
N ILE A 8 -3.27 -5.77 -7.56
CA ILE A 8 -3.87 -6.21 -6.29
C ILE A 8 -3.57 -7.69 -6.02
N ASP A 9 -3.63 -8.54 -7.05
CA ASP A 9 -3.30 -9.96 -6.94
C ASP A 9 -1.83 -10.17 -6.52
N ARG A 10 -0.89 -9.49 -7.20
CA ARG A 10 0.54 -9.55 -6.83
C ARG A 10 0.80 -9.01 -5.43
N LEU A 11 0.15 -7.91 -5.08
CA LEU A 11 0.27 -7.30 -3.76
C LEU A 11 -0.20 -8.25 -2.66
N HIS A 12 -1.35 -8.91 -2.84
CA HIS A 12 -1.84 -9.90 -1.90
C HIS A 12 -0.92 -11.12 -1.81
N ALA A 13 -0.39 -11.61 -2.93
CA ALA A 13 0.59 -12.69 -2.93
C ALA A 13 1.85 -12.32 -2.12
N ARG A 14 2.34 -11.08 -2.25
CA ARG A 14 3.48 -10.60 -1.46
C ARG A 14 3.15 -10.52 0.03
N VAL A 15 1.97 -10.03 0.40
CA VAL A 15 1.53 -10.00 1.80
C VAL A 15 1.39 -11.42 2.37
N ASP A 16 0.84 -12.36 1.61
CA ASP A 16 0.71 -13.75 2.05
C ASP A 16 2.09 -14.40 2.26
N ALA A 17 3.06 -14.12 1.38
CA ALA A 17 4.45 -14.55 1.57
C ALA A 17 5.07 -13.95 2.85
N LEU A 18 4.88 -12.64 3.08
CA LEU A 18 5.37 -11.97 4.29
C LEU A 18 4.71 -12.52 5.57
N ARG A 19 3.42 -12.88 5.51
CA ARG A 19 2.72 -13.55 6.62
C ARG A 19 3.33 -14.92 6.91
N GLY A 20 3.63 -15.71 5.87
CA GLY A 20 4.33 -16.99 6.01
C GLY A 20 5.68 -16.83 6.70
N VAL A 21 6.53 -15.93 6.20
CA VAL A 21 7.85 -15.65 6.81
C VAL A 21 7.73 -15.16 8.25
N ALA A 22 6.75 -14.29 8.54
CA ALA A 22 6.53 -13.80 9.91
C ALA A 22 6.04 -14.92 10.84
N ALA A 23 5.15 -15.80 10.37
CA ALA A 23 4.67 -16.96 11.13
C ALA A 23 5.79 -17.96 11.44
N ASP A 24 6.59 -18.32 10.44
CA ASP A 24 7.76 -19.20 10.60
C ASP A 24 8.78 -18.59 11.58
N GLY A 25 8.94 -17.26 11.53
CA GLY A 25 9.79 -16.50 12.45
C GLY A 25 9.29 -16.53 13.90
N VAL A 26 7.97 -16.49 14.12
CA VAL A 26 7.38 -16.68 15.46
C VAL A 26 7.65 -18.09 15.97
N GLU A 27 7.44 -19.12 15.14
CA GLU A 27 7.68 -20.52 15.51
C GLU A 27 9.16 -20.77 15.86
N HIS A 28 10.07 -20.26 15.04
CA HIS A 28 11.51 -20.31 15.32
C HIS A 28 11.86 -19.59 16.62
N ALA A 29 11.30 -18.41 16.87
CA ALA A 29 11.56 -17.66 18.09
C ALA A 29 11.01 -18.35 19.35
N LEU A 30 10.01 -19.22 19.23
CA LEU A 30 9.51 -20.04 20.35
C LEU A 30 10.41 -21.25 20.66
N THR A 31 11.28 -21.65 19.72
CA THR A 31 12.19 -22.78 19.91
C THR A 31 13.30 -22.40 20.91
N PRO A 32 13.50 -23.17 22.01
CA PRO A 32 14.47 -22.80 23.03
C PRO A 32 15.92 -22.84 22.54
N VAL A 33 16.62 -21.71 22.57
CA VAL A 33 18.06 -21.64 22.32
C VAL A 33 18.78 -21.27 23.62
N GLY A 34 19.02 -22.26 24.47
CA GLY A 34 19.72 -22.10 25.75
C GLY A 34 18.82 -21.87 26.96
N THR A 35 19.43 -21.87 28.16
CA THR A 35 18.71 -21.95 29.45
C THR A 35 18.91 -20.74 30.36
N GLY A 36 19.83 -19.83 30.02
CA GLY A 36 20.18 -18.64 30.79
C GLY A 36 19.15 -17.51 30.69
N GLN A 37 19.19 -16.56 31.63
CA GLN A 37 18.27 -15.42 31.67
C GLN A 37 18.39 -14.51 30.43
N GLN A 38 19.61 -14.34 29.90
CA GLN A 38 19.85 -13.58 28.67
C GLN A 38 19.14 -14.20 27.46
N ALA A 39 19.27 -15.52 27.27
CA ALA A 39 18.61 -16.25 26.19
C ALA A 39 17.07 -16.14 26.24
N ARG A 40 16.49 -16.12 27.45
CA ARG A 40 15.05 -15.93 27.63
C ARG A 40 14.60 -14.53 27.23
N LEU A 41 15.36 -13.50 27.61
CA LEU A 41 15.04 -12.12 27.25
C LEU A 41 15.13 -11.88 25.74
N GLU A 42 16.20 -12.35 25.10
CA GLU A 42 16.38 -12.25 23.65
C GLU A 42 15.24 -12.95 22.90
N ARG A 43 14.87 -14.16 23.35
CA ARG A 43 13.71 -14.89 22.84
C ARG A 43 12.42 -14.08 23.00
N ASP A 44 12.15 -13.52 24.17
CA ASP A 44 10.91 -12.77 24.43
C ASP A 44 10.80 -11.53 23.54
N ILE A 45 11.92 -10.82 23.33
CA ILE A 45 11.99 -9.68 22.40
C ILE A 45 11.68 -10.14 20.98
N LEU A 46 12.32 -11.21 20.51
CA LEU A 46 12.10 -11.74 19.16
C LEU A 46 10.66 -12.21 18.96
N VAL A 47 10.08 -12.94 19.92
CA VAL A 47 8.68 -13.38 19.85
C VAL A 47 7.74 -12.18 19.79
N ALA A 48 7.96 -11.15 20.61
CA ALA A 48 7.14 -9.94 20.61
C ALA A 48 7.23 -9.19 19.28
N GLU A 49 8.43 -9.02 18.73
CA GLU A 49 8.65 -8.35 17.44
C GLU A 49 7.98 -9.10 16.29
N ARG A 50 8.21 -10.42 16.18
CA ARG A 50 7.67 -11.24 15.09
C ARG A 50 6.15 -11.38 15.19
N SER A 51 5.62 -11.52 16.40
CA SER A 51 4.17 -11.56 16.63
C SER A 51 3.52 -10.22 16.30
N GLY A 52 4.18 -9.10 16.62
CA GLY A 52 3.72 -7.76 16.26
C GLY A 52 3.66 -7.55 14.75
N LEU A 53 4.69 -7.98 14.02
CA LEU A 53 4.71 -7.93 12.55
C LEU A 53 3.59 -8.79 11.94
N LEU A 54 3.45 -10.04 12.39
CA LEU A 54 2.40 -10.94 11.91
C LEU A 54 1.01 -10.37 12.19
N ALA A 55 0.79 -9.81 13.37
CA ALA A 55 -0.46 -9.15 13.72
C ALA A 55 -0.74 -7.94 12.81
N ALA A 56 0.26 -7.10 12.53
CA ALA A 56 0.11 -5.96 11.62
C ALA A 56 -0.24 -6.41 10.19
N LEU A 57 0.38 -7.48 9.70
CA LEU A 57 0.08 -8.06 8.38
C LEU A 57 -1.31 -8.70 8.34
N ASN A 58 -1.77 -9.30 9.44
CA ASN A 58 -3.10 -9.93 9.54
C ASN A 58 -4.22 -8.90 9.72
N ALA A 59 -3.96 -7.80 10.44
CA ALA A 59 -4.92 -6.74 10.73
C ALA A 59 -5.33 -5.90 9.50
N VAL A 60 -4.82 -6.23 8.31
CA VAL A 60 -5.31 -5.67 7.05
C VAL A 60 -6.69 -6.27 6.75
N ASP A 61 -7.71 -5.77 7.43
CA ASP A 61 -9.11 -6.10 7.18
C ASP A 61 -9.71 -5.09 6.18
N GLY A 62 -10.16 -5.56 5.02
CA GLY A 62 -10.72 -4.74 3.93
C GLY A 62 -9.71 -4.40 2.83
N SER A 63 -9.91 -3.28 2.13
CA SER A 63 -9.04 -2.88 1.00
C SER A 63 -7.62 -2.53 1.46
N LEU A 64 -6.63 -3.32 1.01
CA LEU A 64 -5.20 -3.11 1.32
C LEU A 64 -4.64 -1.88 0.60
N CYS A 65 -5.04 -1.69 -0.65
CA CYS A 65 -4.67 -0.58 -1.52
C CYS A 65 -5.94 0.14 -1.98
N PHE A 66 -6.05 1.42 -1.63
CA PHE A 66 -7.26 2.21 -1.89
C PHE A 66 -7.05 3.27 -2.97
N GLY A 67 -5.84 3.39 -3.51
CA GLY A 67 -5.59 4.37 -4.56
C GLY A 67 -4.19 4.32 -5.16
N ARG A 68 -4.00 5.15 -6.19
CA ARG A 68 -2.75 5.36 -6.90
C ARG A 68 -2.57 6.84 -7.19
N ILE A 69 -1.35 7.33 -7.07
CA ILE A 69 -0.98 8.67 -7.53
C ILE A 69 -0.04 8.53 -8.72
N ASP A 70 -0.36 9.21 -9.81
CA ASP A 70 0.48 9.32 -11.00
C ASP A 70 1.09 10.72 -11.01
N ARG A 71 2.41 10.81 -11.05
CA ARG A 71 3.16 12.07 -10.97
C ARG A 71 3.52 12.59 -12.36
N THR A 72 3.78 13.88 -12.46
CA THR A 72 4.18 14.53 -13.71
C THR A 72 5.58 14.11 -14.20
N ASP A 73 6.42 13.59 -13.31
CA ASP A 73 7.74 13.01 -13.62
C ASP A 73 7.66 11.57 -14.14
N GLY A 74 6.46 11.01 -14.30
CA GLY A 74 6.22 9.66 -14.81
C GLY A 74 6.23 8.57 -13.73
N LEU A 75 6.50 8.92 -12.46
CA LEU A 75 6.42 7.96 -11.36
C LEU A 75 4.97 7.69 -10.96
N ALA A 76 4.66 6.45 -10.63
CA ALA A 76 3.38 6.05 -10.07
C ALA A 76 3.58 5.36 -8.72
N HIS A 77 2.72 5.66 -7.75
CA HIS A 77 2.73 5.03 -6.44
C HIS A 77 1.33 4.59 -6.04
N HIS A 78 1.18 3.30 -5.74
CA HIS A 78 0.00 2.79 -5.07
C HIS A 78 0.05 3.12 -3.59
N ILE A 79 -1.08 3.55 -3.04
CA ILE A 79 -1.24 4.00 -1.66
C ILE A 79 -2.14 3.02 -0.91
N GLY A 80 -1.69 2.61 0.27
CA GLY A 80 -2.38 1.62 1.08
C GLY A 80 -2.19 1.79 2.57
N ARG A 81 -2.77 0.85 3.32
CA ARG A 81 -2.84 0.93 4.79
C ARG A 81 -1.52 0.63 5.50
N ILE A 82 -0.69 -0.18 4.85
CA ILE A 82 0.64 -0.57 5.32
C ILE A 82 1.63 -0.46 4.17
N GLY A 83 2.89 -0.14 4.48
CA GLY A 83 3.95 -0.15 3.47
C GLY A 83 4.38 -1.57 3.11
N ILE A 84 4.42 -1.90 1.82
CA ILE A 84 4.90 -3.20 1.31
C ILE A 84 6.07 -2.97 0.36
N ARG A 85 7.08 -3.85 0.45
CA ARG A 85 8.31 -3.81 -0.33
C ARG A 85 8.56 -5.14 -1.02
N GLU A 86 9.25 -5.09 -2.15
CA GLU A 86 9.76 -6.29 -2.81
C GLU A 86 10.85 -6.99 -1.99
N ASP A 87 11.16 -8.21 -2.41
CA ASP A 87 12.27 -9.02 -1.89
C ASP A 87 13.54 -8.83 -2.72
N ASP A 88 13.90 -7.57 -2.96
CA ASP A 88 15.09 -7.21 -3.70
C ASP A 88 16.08 -6.45 -2.82
N THR A 89 17.32 -6.31 -3.31
CA THR A 89 18.38 -5.62 -2.55
C THR A 89 18.02 -4.16 -2.27
N GLU A 90 17.31 -3.53 -3.19
CA GLU A 90 16.91 -2.12 -3.12
C GLU A 90 15.67 -1.89 -2.24
N HIS A 91 15.02 -2.96 -1.76
CA HIS A 91 13.79 -2.90 -0.98
C HIS A 91 12.71 -2.04 -1.65
N THR A 92 12.53 -2.27 -2.95
CA THR A 92 11.69 -1.46 -3.84
C THR A 92 10.27 -1.35 -3.27
N PRO A 93 9.72 -0.14 -3.10
CA PRO A 93 8.38 0.05 -2.57
C PRO A 93 7.32 -0.43 -3.57
N VAL A 94 6.48 -1.38 -3.15
CA VAL A 94 5.32 -1.86 -3.90
C VAL A 94 4.06 -1.09 -3.53
N LEU A 95 3.88 -0.86 -2.23
CA LEU A 95 2.75 -0.12 -1.67
C LEU A 95 3.28 0.91 -0.69
N ILE A 96 2.88 2.16 -0.88
CA ILE A 96 3.23 3.26 0.02
C ILE A 96 2.22 3.31 1.16
N ASP A 97 2.73 3.37 2.39
CA ASP A 97 1.91 3.62 3.57
C ASP A 97 1.29 5.03 3.51
N TRP A 98 -0.02 5.12 3.73
CA TRP A 98 -0.77 6.38 3.68
C TRP A 98 -0.24 7.48 4.63
N ARG A 99 0.46 7.10 5.70
CA ARG A 99 1.06 8.03 6.67
C ARG A 99 2.38 8.60 6.18
N ALA A 100 2.97 8.04 5.13
CA ALA A 100 4.26 8.49 4.60
C ALA A 100 4.12 9.88 3.95
N PRO A 101 5.12 10.76 4.09
CA PRO A 101 5.08 12.09 3.47
C PRO A 101 4.84 12.09 1.96
N VAL A 102 5.32 11.05 1.25
CA VAL A 102 5.13 10.90 -0.20
C VAL A 102 3.68 10.58 -0.59
N ALA A 103 2.86 10.05 0.33
CA ALA A 103 1.43 9.79 0.11
C ALA A 103 0.56 11.04 0.33
N ARG A 104 1.09 12.11 0.95
CA ARG A 104 0.33 13.34 1.26
C ARG A 104 -0.45 13.93 0.08
N PRO A 105 0.09 13.99 -1.15
CA PRO A 105 -0.65 14.51 -2.31
C PRO A 105 -1.96 13.75 -2.58
N PHE A 106 -2.06 12.47 -2.21
CA PHE A 106 -3.29 11.71 -2.36
C PHE A 106 -4.48 12.39 -1.66
N TYR A 107 -4.26 13.01 -0.50
CA TYR A 107 -5.31 13.64 0.29
C TYR A 107 -5.44 15.15 0.09
N LEU A 108 -4.33 15.82 -0.26
CA LEU A 108 -4.26 17.28 -0.23
C LEU A 108 -4.19 17.92 -1.62
N ALA A 109 -3.82 17.16 -2.66
CA ALA A 109 -3.72 17.71 -4.00
C ALA A 109 -5.11 18.07 -4.55
N THR A 110 -5.18 19.23 -5.20
CA THR A 110 -6.37 19.76 -5.87
C THR A 110 -5.98 20.23 -7.27
N GLY A 111 -6.95 20.49 -8.15
CA GLY A 111 -6.66 21.04 -9.49
C GLY A 111 -5.92 22.39 -9.44
N HIS A 112 -6.12 23.20 -8.40
CA HIS A 112 -5.38 24.46 -8.20
C HIS A 112 -3.99 24.24 -7.60
N THR A 113 -3.84 23.24 -6.73
CA THR A 113 -2.55 22.87 -6.12
C THR A 113 -2.29 21.38 -6.34
N PRO A 114 -1.78 20.98 -7.51
CA PRO A 114 -1.64 19.56 -7.88
C PRO A 114 -0.57 18.80 -7.09
N MET A 115 0.33 19.51 -6.40
CA MET A 115 1.43 18.92 -5.63
C MET A 115 2.31 17.94 -6.45
N GLY A 116 2.47 18.22 -7.76
CA GLY A 116 3.24 17.39 -8.68
C GLY A 116 2.51 16.13 -9.15
N LEU A 117 1.22 15.99 -8.85
CA LEU A 117 0.39 14.93 -9.41
C LEU A 117 -0.12 15.32 -10.79
N ARG A 118 -0.09 14.35 -11.70
CA ARG A 118 -0.81 14.38 -12.98
C ARG A 118 -2.24 13.87 -12.79
N ARG A 119 -2.38 12.74 -12.09
CA ARG A 119 -3.66 12.06 -11.85
C ARG A 119 -3.66 11.40 -10.48
N ARG A 120 -4.83 11.33 -9.86
CA ARG A 120 -5.11 10.52 -8.66
C ARG A 120 -6.18 9.50 -9.03
N ARG A 121 -5.96 8.23 -8.71
CA ARG A 121 -6.93 7.14 -8.89
C ARG A 121 -7.38 6.63 -7.53
N HIS A 122 -8.68 6.52 -7.35
CA HIS A 122 -9.30 5.80 -6.24
C HIS A 122 -9.62 4.37 -6.69
N ILE A 123 -9.34 3.40 -5.82
CA ILE A 123 -9.53 1.98 -6.08
C ILE A 123 -10.43 1.42 -4.98
N THR A 124 -11.60 0.94 -5.36
CA THR A 124 -12.49 0.20 -4.45
C THR A 124 -12.28 -1.28 -4.66
N THR A 125 -12.12 -2.03 -3.57
CA THR A 125 -11.98 -3.48 -3.61
C THR A 125 -12.95 -4.16 -2.64
N GLU A 126 -13.50 -5.29 -3.05
CA GLU A 126 -14.20 -6.24 -2.17
C GLU A 126 -13.32 -7.48 -2.03
N GLY A 127 -12.76 -7.69 -0.84
CA GLY A 127 -11.71 -8.68 -0.65
C GLY A 127 -10.50 -8.39 -1.55
N ARG A 128 -10.17 -9.34 -2.44
CA ARG A 128 -9.07 -9.23 -3.41
C ARG A 128 -9.51 -8.73 -4.78
N THR A 129 -10.79 -8.43 -4.98
CA THR A 129 -11.36 -8.07 -6.27
C THR A 129 -11.55 -6.56 -6.38
N VAL A 130 -11.01 -5.94 -7.43
CA VAL A 130 -11.28 -4.55 -7.77
C VAL A 130 -12.72 -4.44 -8.28
N THR A 131 -13.52 -3.60 -7.64
CA THR A 131 -14.94 -3.41 -7.98
C THR A 131 -15.17 -2.08 -8.71
N GLU A 132 -14.38 -1.06 -8.39
CA GLU A 132 -14.55 0.28 -8.95
C GLU A 132 -13.21 1.01 -9.05
N LEU A 133 -13.08 1.84 -10.08
CA LEU A 133 -11.96 2.75 -10.28
C LEU A 133 -12.53 4.14 -10.58
N HIS A 134 -11.92 5.16 -10.00
CA HIS A 134 -12.28 6.56 -10.25
C HIS A 134 -11.02 7.42 -10.39
N ASP A 135 -10.89 8.11 -11.52
CA ASP A 135 -9.73 8.93 -11.85
C ASP A 135 -10.04 10.42 -11.77
N GLU A 136 -9.24 11.13 -10.97
CA GLU A 136 -9.20 12.58 -10.89
C GLU A 136 -7.98 13.11 -11.65
N ILE A 137 -8.23 13.95 -12.65
CA ILE A 137 -7.16 14.63 -13.40
C ILE A 137 -6.78 15.91 -12.66
N LEU A 138 -5.51 16.05 -12.31
CA LEU A 138 -4.97 17.21 -11.59
C LEU A 138 -4.09 18.09 -12.48
N ASP A 139 -3.55 17.53 -13.57
CA ASP A 139 -2.86 18.29 -14.62
C ASP A 139 -3.79 18.50 -15.82
N LEU A 140 -4.17 19.75 -16.09
CA LEU A 140 -5.03 20.11 -17.23
C LEU A 140 -4.37 19.82 -18.59
N GLY A 141 -3.04 19.69 -18.63
CA GLY A 141 -2.31 19.25 -19.81
C GLY A 141 -2.42 17.76 -20.08
N ASP A 142 -2.97 16.97 -19.15
CA ASP A 142 -3.12 15.53 -19.32
C ASP A 142 -4.22 15.21 -20.33
N ARG A 143 -3.81 14.58 -21.44
CA ARG A 143 -4.68 14.18 -22.55
C ARG A 143 -5.01 12.70 -22.53
N ASP A 144 -4.38 11.93 -21.66
CA ASP A 144 -4.67 10.51 -21.49
C ASP A 144 -6.06 10.38 -20.84
N ARG A 145 -6.87 9.43 -21.34
CA ARG A 145 -8.23 9.18 -20.83
C ARG A 145 -8.41 7.69 -20.61
N THR A 146 -8.67 7.31 -19.38
CA THR A 146 -8.74 5.90 -18.96
C THR A 146 -10.16 5.34 -19.02
N GLY A 147 -11.16 6.23 -19.10
CA GLY A 147 -12.57 5.88 -19.04
C GLY A 147 -13.09 5.73 -17.60
N PHE A 148 -12.27 6.06 -16.60
CA PHE A 148 -12.64 6.08 -15.18
C PHE A 148 -12.73 7.51 -14.63
N GLU A 149 -12.53 8.52 -15.47
CA GLU A 149 -12.76 9.91 -15.12
C GLU A 149 -14.25 10.21 -14.98
N ASP A 150 -14.62 11.14 -14.08
CA ASP A 150 -15.99 11.65 -14.05
C ASP A 150 -16.28 12.45 -15.33
N PRO A 151 -17.24 12.03 -16.17
CA PRO A 151 -17.61 12.78 -17.37
C PRO A 151 -18.20 14.16 -17.06
N ASN A 152 -18.66 14.41 -15.83
CA ASN A 152 -19.22 15.70 -15.41
C ASN A 152 -18.20 16.63 -14.76
N GLY A 153 -16.92 16.26 -14.62
CA GLY A 153 -15.78 17.17 -14.42
C GLY A 153 -15.81 18.20 -13.27
N ASP A 154 -16.81 18.21 -12.39
CA ASP A 154 -17.08 19.35 -11.49
C ASP A 154 -17.37 18.94 -10.03
N ALA A 155 -16.93 17.78 -9.56
CA ALA A 155 -17.19 17.38 -8.17
C ALA A 155 -16.24 18.02 -7.13
N VAL A 156 -15.21 18.78 -7.51
CA VAL A 156 -14.37 19.51 -6.55
C VAL A 156 -14.00 20.91 -7.04
N LEU A 157 -15.02 21.74 -7.29
CA LEU A 157 -14.88 23.19 -7.22
C LEU A 157 -15.52 23.73 -5.93
N LEU A 158 -14.65 24.17 -5.01
CA LEU A 158 -14.85 25.21 -3.99
C LEU A 158 -15.80 24.91 -2.80
N ALA A 159 -15.22 24.75 -1.60
CA ALA A 159 -15.33 25.70 -0.49
C ALA A 159 -14.36 25.31 0.65
#